data_AF-A0A182V612-F1
#
_entry.id   AF-A0A182V612-F1
#
_cell.length_a   1.000
_cell.length_b   1.000
_cell.length_c   1.000
_cell.angle_alpha   90.00
_cell.angle_beta   90.00
_cell.angle_gamma   90.00
#
_symmetry.space_group_name_H-M   'P 1'
#
loop_
_entity.id
_entity.type
_entity.pdbx_description
1 polymer ?
#
loop_
_entity_poly.entity_id
_entity_poly.type
_entity_poly.pdbx_seq_one_letter_code
_entity_poly.pdbx_strand_id
1 'polypeptide(L)'
;MKFKTYITKDSKLKETVAALGSQAQIPHLNGRCISLGMDSLAVRDHSDQTIIHVFDLLPGATRQEEPYSIQSKSSVLEVAVCRFGNPDDQYLVYIDANQDLYITSVHSGPEYVMHKIGTQITTVMWSSDTNILVGLHDLSYTVWYCPGEACADPTLIALTTFTYDTSEFGKNITLENFEGANITFRSSGAIFTISVKTYCVILHKLFAENQWERALKLCRLAQNHLLWATLAAMASKRNQLEISEEAFSASLQIDKVNYLNYIKSLPASSPEHMAENSIMNGRIQEAEIILMHNKRIPEAIRFCMRMHRWNKALEVALKHGTDVELVLEERRKYLQALEREENDAQFLALEERLE
;
A
#
# COMPACT_ATOMS: atom_id res chain seq x y z
N MET A 1 15.16 19.70 -4.68
CA MET A 1 15.93 19.26 -5.86
C MET A 1 15.23 19.84 -7.09
N LYS A 2 15.87 20.63 -7.96
CA LYS A 2 15.22 21.16 -9.18
C LYS A 2 15.73 20.38 -10.39
N PHE A 3 14.90 19.50 -10.94
CA PHE A 3 15.19 18.84 -12.21
C PHE A 3 14.85 19.82 -13.34
N LYS A 4 15.88 20.33 -14.03
CA LYS A 4 15.70 21.12 -15.26
C LYS A 4 16.39 20.41 -16.41
N THR A 5 15.59 19.78 -17.26
CA THR A 5 16.06 19.22 -18.53
C THR A 5 16.05 20.32 -19.59
N TYR A 6 17.21 20.65 -20.15
CA TYR A 6 17.32 21.54 -21.31
C TYR A 6 17.80 20.73 -22.52
N ILE A 7 17.05 20.76 -23.62
CA ILE A 7 17.54 20.29 -24.93
C ILE A 7 18.22 21.48 -25.60
N THR A 8 19.55 21.44 -25.74
CA THR A 8 20.29 22.41 -26.56
C THR A 8 20.25 22.02 -28.04
N LYS A 9 20.38 23.00 -28.93
CA LYS A 9 20.30 22.90 -30.40
C LYS A 9 21.18 21.83 -31.06
N ASP A 10 22.14 21.24 -30.34
CA ASP A 10 23.07 20.21 -30.84
C ASP A 10 22.67 18.77 -30.49
N SER A 11 21.41 18.54 -30.06
CA SER A 11 20.86 17.20 -29.83
C SER A 11 21.64 16.32 -28.82
N LYS A 12 22.33 16.94 -27.86
CA LYS A 12 22.96 16.24 -26.73
C LYS A 12 22.16 16.46 -25.45
N LEU A 13 21.73 15.37 -24.82
CA LEU A 13 21.21 15.36 -23.46
C LEU A 13 22.35 15.73 -22.51
N LYS A 14 22.20 16.84 -21.77
CA LYS A 14 22.98 17.10 -20.56
C LYS A 14 22.05 16.95 -19.36
N GLU A 15 22.13 15.80 -18.70
CA GLU A 15 21.59 15.64 -17.35
C GLU A 15 22.46 16.47 -16.40
N THR A 16 21.94 17.61 -15.95
CA THR A 16 22.53 18.29 -14.80
C THR A 16 21.49 18.20 -13.68
N VAL A 17 21.69 17.24 -12.79
CA VAL A 17 20.98 17.18 -11.51
C VAL A 17 21.46 18.37 -10.69
N ALA A 18 20.77 19.50 -10.78
CA ALA A 18 20.97 20.61 -9.86
C ALA A 18 20.27 20.25 -8.54
N ALA A 19 20.89 19.36 -7.78
CA ALA A 19 20.70 19.33 -6.34
C ALA A 19 21.18 20.69 -5.82
N LEU A 20 20.39 21.34 -4.97
CA LEU A 20 20.85 22.49 -4.18
C LEU A 20 21.84 22.06 -3.07
N GLY A 21 22.46 20.89 -3.23
CA GLY A 21 23.55 20.37 -2.43
C GLY A 21 24.80 20.23 -3.28
N SER A 22 25.94 20.58 -2.69
CA SER A 22 27.29 20.53 -3.26
C SER A 22 27.53 19.33 -4.17
N GLN A 23 28.32 19.52 -5.24
CA GLN A 23 28.87 18.45 -6.11
C GLN A 23 29.51 17.27 -5.34
N ALA A 24 29.76 17.42 -4.04
CA ALA A 24 30.17 16.38 -3.10
C ALA A 24 29.14 15.25 -2.87
N GLN A 25 27.89 15.38 -3.30
CA GLN A 25 26.81 14.42 -3.00
C GLN A 25 26.61 13.31 -4.06
N ILE A 26 27.17 13.47 -5.26
CA ILE A 26 27.06 12.52 -6.38
C ILE A 26 27.58 11.10 -6.06
N PRO A 27 28.72 10.89 -5.36
CA PRO A 27 29.24 9.54 -5.10
C PRO A 27 28.42 8.71 -4.09
N HIS A 28 27.41 9.29 -3.45
CA HIS A 28 26.53 8.58 -2.50
C HIS A 28 25.21 8.10 -3.12
N LEU A 29 24.95 8.44 -4.39
CA LEU A 29 23.80 7.92 -5.13
C LEU A 29 24.10 6.50 -5.62
N ASN A 30 23.32 5.54 -5.15
CA ASN A 30 23.33 4.18 -5.65
C ASN A 30 21.90 3.74 -6.03
N GLY A 31 21.76 2.59 -6.68
CA GLY A 31 20.46 2.07 -7.13
C GLY A 31 19.45 1.78 -6.01
N ARG A 32 19.87 1.85 -4.73
CA ARG A 32 18.96 1.70 -3.57
C ARG A 32 18.34 3.03 -3.15
N CYS A 33 18.91 4.16 -3.56
CA CYS A 33 18.45 5.49 -3.14
C CYS A 33 17.45 6.12 -4.11
N ILE A 34 17.34 5.57 -5.32
CA ILE A 34 16.55 6.13 -6.42
C ILE A 34 15.84 5.01 -7.16
N SER A 35 14.56 5.19 -7.43
CA SER A 35 13.77 4.22 -8.19
C SER A 35 12.74 4.91 -9.08
N LEU A 36 12.64 4.43 -10.31
CA LEU A 36 11.76 4.96 -11.35
C LEU A 36 10.58 3.99 -11.55
N GLY A 37 9.37 4.49 -11.32
CA GLY A 37 8.10 3.85 -11.65
C GLY A 37 7.71 4.08 -13.11
N MET A 38 6.42 3.94 -13.42
CA MET A 38 5.90 4.20 -14.77
C MET A 38 5.80 5.71 -15.04
N ASP A 39 5.32 6.48 -14.06
CA ASP A 39 5.16 7.95 -14.14
C ASP A 39 5.62 8.65 -12.84
N SER A 40 6.37 7.96 -11.99
CA SER A 40 6.82 8.51 -10.71
C SER A 40 8.30 8.23 -10.48
N LEU A 41 8.99 9.15 -9.82
CA LEU A 41 10.37 9.00 -9.39
C LEU A 41 10.45 9.13 -7.88
N ALA A 42 10.96 8.09 -7.21
CA ALA A 42 11.23 8.11 -5.78
C ALA A 42 12.72 8.32 -5.52
N VAL A 43 13.05 9.24 -4.63
CA VAL A 43 14.43 9.56 -4.22
C VAL A 43 14.49 9.68 -2.71
N ARG A 44 15.32 8.88 -2.06
CA ARG A 44 15.63 9.06 -0.64
C ARG A 44 16.43 10.34 -0.44
N ASP A 45 16.03 11.18 0.51
CA ASP A 45 16.79 12.38 0.88
C ASP A 45 18.13 11.99 1.52
N HIS A 46 19.19 12.68 1.11
CA HIS A 46 20.54 12.41 1.59
C HIS A 46 20.84 13.10 2.93
N SER A 47 20.28 14.29 3.14
CA SER A 47 20.48 15.09 4.34
C SER A 47 19.63 14.54 5.49
N ASP A 48 18.40 14.15 5.18
CA ASP A 48 17.50 13.48 6.11
C ASP A 48 17.11 12.10 5.58
N GLN A 49 17.80 11.07 6.03
CA GLN A 49 17.59 9.71 5.56
C GLN A 49 16.21 9.13 5.95
N THR A 50 15.39 9.85 6.71
CA THR A 50 14.02 9.46 7.02
C THR A 50 13.00 9.89 5.95
N ILE A 51 13.39 10.74 5.00
CA ILE A 51 12.49 11.32 3.99
C ILE A 51 12.68 10.66 2.64
N ILE A 52 11.57 10.35 1.97
CA ILE A 52 11.52 9.93 0.56
C ILE A 52 10.75 10.99 -0.23
N HIS A 53 11.40 11.56 -1.24
CA HIS A 53 10.80 12.48 -2.19
C HIS A 53 10.19 11.72 -3.36
N VAL A 54 8.93 11.99 -3.67
CA VAL A 54 8.20 11.42 -4.81
C VAL A 54 7.87 12.55 -5.79
N PHE A 55 8.35 12.39 -7.02
CA PHE A 55 8.11 13.31 -8.13
C PHE A 55 7.14 12.67 -9.11
N ASP A 56 6.11 13.41 -9.49
CA ASP A 56 5.23 13.04 -10.60
C ASP A 56 5.92 13.40 -11.93
N LEU A 57 5.90 12.47 -12.89
CA LEU A 57 6.48 12.59 -14.22
C LEU A 57 5.40 12.68 -15.32
N LEU A 58 4.12 12.75 -14.95
CA LEU A 58 3.02 12.87 -15.91
C LEU A 58 3.13 14.16 -16.75
N PRO A 59 2.67 14.14 -18.02
CA PRO A 59 2.68 15.31 -18.89
C PRO A 59 1.80 16.45 -18.34
N GLY A 60 2.39 17.37 -17.58
CA GLY A 60 1.68 18.44 -16.85
C GLY A 60 2.17 18.64 -15.42
N ALA A 61 2.92 17.67 -14.89
CA ALA A 61 3.61 17.71 -13.59
C ALA A 61 4.74 18.75 -13.54
N THR A 62 5.04 19.45 -14.64
CA THR A 62 5.89 20.66 -14.66
C THR A 62 5.39 21.79 -13.76
N ARG A 63 4.19 21.65 -13.16
CA ARG A 63 3.63 22.53 -12.12
C ARG A 63 3.87 22.06 -10.68
N GLN A 64 4.45 20.88 -10.47
CA GLN A 64 4.82 20.44 -9.13
C GLN A 64 6.04 21.26 -8.67
N GLU A 65 5.80 22.32 -7.89
CA GLU A 65 6.87 23.17 -7.35
C GLU A 65 7.70 22.43 -6.29
N GLU A 66 7.06 21.52 -5.54
CA GLU A 66 7.68 20.72 -4.47
C GLU A 66 7.32 19.24 -4.56
N PRO A 67 8.30 18.33 -4.34
CA PRO A 67 8.04 16.89 -4.31
C PRO A 67 7.07 16.52 -3.17
N TYR A 68 6.27 15.49 -3.38
CA TYR A 68 5.58 14.86 -2.27
C TYR A 68 6.61 14.20 -1.36
N SER A 69 6.42 14.30 -0.05
CA SER A 69 7.37 13.80 0.93
C SER A 69 6.72 12.70 1.77
N ILE A 70 7.31 11.50 1.74
CA ILE A 70 6.96 10.40 2.64
C ILE A 70 7.95 10.44 3.80
N GLN A 71 7.44 10.55 5.02
CA GLN A 71 8.25 10.53 6.23
C GLN A 71 8.22 9.15 6.88
N SER A 72 9.37 8.50 6.94
CA SER A 72 9.58 7.25 7.67
C SER A 72 9.92 7.53 9.13
N LYS A 73 9.57 6.60 10.02
CA LYS A 73 9.94 6.68 11.46
C LYS A 73 11.42 6.39 11.71
N SER A 74 12.06 5.70 10.77
CA SER A 74 13.46 5.27 10.84
C SER A 74 14.16 5.58 9.51
N SER A 75 15.49 5.60 9.53
CA SER A 75 16.29 5.86 8.33
C SER A 75 15.96 4.84 7.24
N VAL A 76 15.67 5.32 6.04
CA VAL A 76 15.38 4.49 4.86
C VAL A 76 16.70 3.98 4.28
N LEU A 77 16.77 2.69 3.95
CA LEU A 77 17.95 2.04 3.36
C LEU A 77 17.82 1.84 1.84
N GLU A 78 16.62 1.48 1.39
CA GLU A 78 16.34 1.14 0.00
C GLU A 78 14.93 1.58 -0.38
N VAL A 79 14.76 2.11 -1.60
CA VAL A 79 13.45 2.47 -2.18
C VAL A 79 13.26 1.76 -3.52
N ALA A 80 12.05 1.26 -3.78
CA ALA A 80 11.70 0.65 -5.06
C ALA A 80 10.25 0.97 -5.45
N VAL A 81 10.05 1.44 -6.68
CA VAL A 81 8.72 1.78 -7.22
C VAL A 81 8.30 0.73 -8.25
N CYS A 82 7.05 0.29 -8.16
CA CYS A 82 6.46 -0.63 -9.12
C CYS A 82 6.30 0.03 -10.48
N ARG A 83 6.64 -0.69 -11.55
CA ARG A 83 6.58 -0.20 -12.94
C ARG A 83 5.35 -0.69 -13.70
N PHE A 84 4.54 -1.52 -13.08
CA PHE A 84 3.36 -2.13 -13.66
C PHE A 84 2.09 -1.44 -13.17
N GLY A 85 1.07 -1.44 -14.03
CA GLY A 85 -0.25 -0.91 -13.71
C GLY A 85 -0.51 0.48 -14.26
N ASN A 86 -1.68 1.00 -13.92
CA ASN A 86 -2.08 2.37 -14.21
C ASN A 86 -1.50 3.33 -13.15
N PRO A 87 -1.55 4.65 -13.37
CA PRO A 87 -1.11 5.63 -12.36
C PRO A 87 -1.70 5.37 -10.97
N ASP A 88 -3.00 5.03 -10.91
CA ASP A 88 -3.72 4.75 -9.65
C ASP A 88 -3.27 3.44 -8.95
N ASP A 89 -2.63 2.53 -9.69
CA ASP A 89 -2.18 1.21 -9.22
C ASP A 89 -0.65 1.17 -9.01
N GLN A 90 0.00 2.33 -8.84
CA GLN A 90 1.43 2.39 -8.52
C GLN A 90 1.70 2.36 -7.03
N TYR A 91 2.67 1.52 -6.67
CA TYR A 91 3.09 1.29 -5.30
C TYR A 91 4.58 1.52 -5.15
N LEU A 92 4.94 2.12 -4.01
CA LEU A 92 6.31 2.32 -3.57
C LEU A 92 6.54 1.42 -2.37
N VAL A 93 7.67 0.73 -2.36
CA VAL A 93 8.20 0.06 -1.17
C VAL A 93 9.49 0.70 -0.71
N TYR A 94 9.74 0.63 0.58
CA TYR A 94 11.03 0.96 1.15
C TYR A 94 11.39 0.02 2.29
N ILE A 95 12.69 -0.14 2.49
CA ILE A 95 13.28 -0.86 3.62
C ILE A 95 13.81 0.18 4.59
N ASP A 96 13.47 0.09 5.87
CA ASP A 96 14.01 0.96 6.91
C ASP A 96 15.28 0.38 7.57
N ALA A 97 15.89 1.12 8.51
CA ALA A 97 17.10 0.69 9.20
C ALA A 97 16.88 -0.52 10.14
N ASN A 98 15.63 -0.85 10.45
CA ASN A 98 15.26 -2.06 11.19
C ASN A 98 15.07 -3.27 10.26
N GLN A 99 15.35 -3.11 8.95
CA GLN A 99 15.08 -4.10 7.90
C GLN A 99 13.60 -4.45 7.77
N ASP A 100 12.72 -3.54 8.17
CA ASP A 100 11.29 -3.67 7.97
C ASP A 100 10.93 -3.17 6.56
N LEU A 101 10.09 -3.95 5.88
CA LEU A 101 9.59 -3.62 4.55
C LEU A 101 8.22 -2.95 4.67
N TYR A 102 8.15 -1.73 4.17
CA TYR A 102 6.94 -0.94 4.09
C TYR A 102 6.49 -0.76 2.64
N ILE A 103 5.18 -0.64 2.45
CA ILE A 103 4.55 -0.34 1.16
C ILE A 103 3.53 0.80 1.32
N THR A 104 3.40 1.60 0.28
CA THR A 104 2.38 2.65 0.14
C THR A 104 1.97 2.79 -1.32
N SER A 105 0.76 3.29 -1.58
CA SER A 105 0.41 3.79 -2.91
C SER A 105 1.12 5.13 -3.18
N VAL A 106 1.67 5.29 -4.38
CA VAL A 106 2.41 6.49 -4.83
C VAL A 106 1.51 7.72 -4.90
N HIS A 107 0.23 7.52 -5.24
CA HIS A 107 -0.78 8.56 -5.37
C HIS A 107 -1.72 8.62 -4.15
N SER A 108 -1.28 8.12 -2.99
CA SER A 108 -1.96 8.46 -1.74
C SER A 108 -1.91 9.98 -1.58
N GLY A 109 -3.00 10.59 -1.10
CA GLY A 109 -3.14 12.04 -1.02
C GLY A 109 -2.10 12.72 -0.09
N PRO A 110 -2.39 13.90 0.47
CA PRO A 110 -1.40 14.65 1.25
C PRO A 110 -0.84 13.88 2.47
N GLU A 111 -1.51 12.82 2.93
CA GLU A 111 -1.05 11.92 3.97
C GLU A 111 -0.91 10.50 3.41
N TYR A 112 0.32 10.01 3.33
CA TYR A 112 0.58 8.65 2.86
C TYR A 112 0.34 7.62 3.98
N VAL A 113 -0.41 6.56 3.66
CA VAL A 113 -0.66 5.46 4.61
C VAL A 113 0.39 4.37 4.40
N MET A 114 1.23 4.16 5.42
CA MET A 114 2.29 3.16 5.39
C MET A 114 1.80 1.82 5.94
N HIS A 115 2.01 0.75 5.18
CA HIS A 115 1.73 -0.61 5.63
C HIS A 115 3.02 -1.43 5.73
N LYS A 116 3.27 -2.03 6.89
CA LYS A 116 4.39 -2.96 7.08
C LYS A 116 3.99 -4.33 6.55
N ILE A 117 4.74 -4.87 5.58
CA ILE A 117 4.43 -6.15 4.91
C ILE A 117 5.53 -7.21 5.06
N GLY A 118 6.67 -6.85 5.65
CA GLY A 118 7.79 -7.77 5.87
C GLY A 118 8.78 -7.28 6.92
N THR A 119 9.69 -8.17 7.32
CA THR A 119 10.74 -7.96 8.31
C THR A 119 12.01 -8.67 7.87
N GLN A 120 13.19 -8.21 8.31
CA GLN A 120 14.49 -8.81 8.00
C GLN A 120 14.80 -8.83 6.49
N ILE A 121 14.28 -7.84 5.75
CA ILE A 121 14.48 -7.72 4.32
C ILE A 121 15.77 -6.93 4.05
N THR A 122 16.63 -7.49 3.22
CA THR A 122 17.96 -6.93 2.90
C THR A 122 17.96 -6.13 1.59
N THR A 123 17.12 -6.53 0.62
CA THR A 123 16.91 -5.87 -0.67
C THR A 123 15.63 -6.41 -1.32
N VAL A 124 15.04 -5.63 -2.22
CA VAL A 124 13.78 -5.96 -2.92
C VAL A 124 13.87 -5.65 -4.41
N MET A 125 13.02 -6.31 -5.19
CA MET A 125 12.88 -6.05 -6.62
C MET A 125 11.45 -6.31 -7.07
N TRP A 126 10.87 -5.35 -7.78
CA TRP A 126 9.59 -5.52 -8.48
C TRP A 126 9.81 -6.30 -9.78
N SER A 127 8.82 -7.09 -10.19
CA SER A 127 8.78 -7.59 -11.55
C SER A 127 8.68 -6.43 -12.54
N SER A 128 9.33 -6.58 -13.70
CA SER A 128 9.27 -5.59 -14.77
C SER A 128 7.89 -5.47 -15.42
N ASP A 129 7.04 -6.50 -15.31
CA ASP A 129 5.78 -6.61 -16.07
C ASP A 129 4.55 -6.98 -15.21
N THR A 130 4.67 -7.04 -13.88
CA THR A 130 3.56 -7.35 -12.97
C THR A 130 3.74 -6.67 -11.60
N ASN A 131 2.65 -6.54 -10.82
CA ASN A 131 2.72 -6.06 -9.43
C ASN A 131 3.11 -7.20 -8.47
N ILE A 132 4.20 -7.90 -8.78
CA ILE A 132 4.78 -8.96 -7.95
C ILE A 132 6.12 -8.47 -7.43
N LEU A 133 6.36 -8.64 -6.14
CA LEU A 133 7.58 -8.23 -5.45
C LEU A 133 8.35 -9.46 -4.99
N VAL A 134 9.67 -9.44 -5.16
CA VAL A 134 10.58 -10.36 -4.47
C VAL A 134 11.44 -9.59 -3.49
N GLY A 135 11.72 -10.20 -2.34
CA GLY A 135 12.63 -9.66 -1.33
C GLY A 135 13.57 -10.75 -0.82
N LEU A 136 14.82 -10.37 -0.61
CA LEU A 136 15.84 -11.24 -0.04
C LEU A 136 15.93 -11.06 1.47
N HIS A 137 16.08 -12.18 2.17
CA HIS A 137 16.53 -12.30 3.54
C HIS A 137 17.95 -12.88 3.55
N ASP A 138 18.51 -13.10 4.73
CA ASP A 138 19.83 -13.72 4.86
C ASP A 138 19.89 -15.15 4.30
N LEU A 139 18.87 -15.98 4.58
CA LEU A 139 18.82 -17.40 4.20
C LEU A 139 17.53 -17.80 3.46
N SER A 140 16.76 -16.83 2.98
CA SER A 140 15.53 -17.09 2.26
C SER A 140 15.20 -15.95 1.31
N TYR A 141 14.27 -16.18 0.39
CA TYR A 141 13.61 -15.11 -0.36
C TYR A 141 12.10 -15.23 -0.20
N THR A 142 11.41 -14.09 -0.24
CA THR A 142 9.96 -14.01 -0.17
C THR A 142 9.42 -13.41 -1.45
N VAL A 143 8.33 -13.98 -1.95
CA VAL A 143 7.57 -13.48 -3.11
C VAL A 143 6.19 -13.06 -2.64
N TRP A 144 5.87 -11.78 -2.80
CA TRP A 144 4.53 -11.24 -2.61
C TRP A 144 3.85 -11.12 -3.97
N TYR A 145 2.72 -11.80 -4.15
CA TYR A 145 2.06 -11.90 -5.45
C TYR A 145 1.12 -10.74 -5.78
N CYS A 146 0.68 -9.97 -4.80
CA CYS A 146 -0.08 -8.72 -4.98
C CYS A 146 0.07 -7.80 -3.75
N PRO A 147 1.30 -7.43 -3.35
CA PRO A 147 1.54 -6.68 -2.13
C PRO A 147 0.82 -5.32 -2.15
N GLY A 148 0.69 -4.68 -3.30
CA GLY A 148 0.01 -3.39 -3.43
C GLY A 148 -1.48 -3.48 -3.13
N GLU A 149 -2.18 -4.46 -3.72
CA GLU A 149 -3.62 -4.62 -3.54
C GLU A 149 -3.96 -5.20 -2.16
N ALA A 150 -3.06 -5.99 -1.57
CA ALA A 150 -3.26 -6.62 -0.28
C ALA A 150 -2.75 -5.80 0.92
N CYS A 151 -1.97 -4.73 0.73
CA CYS A 151 -1.22 -4.07 1.81
C CYS A 151 -2.05 -3.59 3.02
N ALA A 152 -3.30 -3.20 2.79
CA ALA A 152 -4.17 -2.74 3.86
C ALA A 152 -4.66 -3.88 4.78
N ASP A 153 -4.47 -5.13 4.36
CA ASP A 153 -4.98 -6.32 5.02
C ASP A 153 -3.86 -7.34 5.29
N PRO A 154 -3.37 -7.41 6.54
CA PRO A 154 -2.32 -8.35 6.92
C PRO A 154 -2.67 -9.82 6.67
N THR A 155 -3.95 -10.19 6.78
CA THR A 155 -4.40 -11.56 6.50
C THR A 155 -4.24 -11.87 5.02
N LEU A 156 -4.58 -10.92 4.16
CA LEU A 156 -4.47 -11.09 2.71
C LEU A 156 -3.02 -11.11 2.27
N ILE A 157 -2.16 -10.27 2.85
CA ILE A 157 -0.70 -10.34 2.66
C ILE A 157 -0.19 -11.73 2.99
N ALA A 158 -0.59 -12.31 4.13
CA ALA A 158 -0.15 -13.65 4.51
C ALA A 158 -0.58 -14.73 3.50
N LEU A 159 -1.80 -14.64 2.95
CA LEU A 159 -2.32 -15.59 1.97
C LEU A 159 -1.71 -15.45 0.57
N THR A 160 -1.20 -14.25 0.23
CA THR A 160 -0.65 -13.92 -1.08
C THR A 160 0.88 -13.88 -1.11
N THR A 161 1.52 -14.47 -0.09
CA THR A 161 2.97 -14.43 0.09
C THR A 161 3.54 -15.83 0.28
N PHE A 162 4.69 -16.10 -0.33
CA PHE A 162 5.45 -17.33 -0.09
C PHE A 162 6.92 -17.03 0.19
N THR A 163 7.46 -17.70 1.21
CA THR A 163 8.89 -17.68 1.53
C THR A 163 9.52 -19.01 1.16
N TYR A 164 10.71 -18.95 0.59
CA TYR A 164 11.47 -20.09 0.10
C TYR A 164 12.89 -20.01 0.66
N ASP A 165 13.42 -21.16 1.07
CA ASP A 165 14.80 -21.29 1.54
C ASP A 165 15.79 -21.11 0.38
N THR A 166 16.94 -20.49 0.68
CA THR A 166 18.04 -20.30 -0.26
C THR A 166 19.27 -21.14 0.07
N SER A 167 19.16 -22.13 0.97
CA SER A 167 20.27 -23.00 1.38
C SER A 167 21.05 -23.61 0.21
N GLU A 168 20.39 -23.95 -0.90
CA GLU A 168 21.02 -24.49 -2.12
C GLU A 168 21.81 -23.45 -2.94
N PHE A 169 21.56 -22.16 -2.73
CA PHE A 169 22.12 -21.07 -3.52
C PHE A 169 23.48 -20.59 -2.99
N GLY A 170 23.93 -21.08 -1.84
CA GLY A 170 25.17 -20.69 -1.20
C GLY A 170 25.08 -19.35 -0.44
N LYS A 171 26.21 -18.67 -0.26
CA LYS A 171 26.30 -17.42 0.51
C LYS A 171 26.39 -16.20 -0.40
N ASN A 172 25.99 -15.04 0.13
CA ASN A 172 26.08 -13.73 -0.54
C ASN A 172 25.25 -13.68 -1.84
N ILE A 173 23.98 -14.03 -1.73
CA ILE A 173 23.03 -14.01 -2.84
C ILE A 173 22.61 -12.56 -3.12
N THR A 174 22.59 -12.18 -4.39
CA THR A 174 22.09 -10.88 -4.84
C THR A 174 20.97 -11.05 -5.87
N LEU A 175 19.98 -10.15 -5.82
CA LEU A 175 18.94 -10.03 -6.85
C LEU A 175 19.52 -9.28 -8.05
N GLU A 176 19.43 -9.88 -9.24
CA GLU A 176 19.94 -9.27 -10.48
C GLU A 176 18.83 -8.77 -11.39
N ASN A 177 17.79 -9.59 -11.60
CA ASN A 177 16.67 -9.25 -12.48
C ASN A 177 15.39 -9.97 -12.05
N PHE A 178 14.24 -9.36 -12.35
CA PHE A 178 12.94 -10.00 -12.25
C PHE A 178 12.08 -9.61 -13.46
N GLU A 179 11.89 -10.55 -14.37
CA GLU A 179 11.16 -10.34 -15.61
C GLU A 179 10.18 -11.48 -15.87
N GLY A 180 8.91 -11.13 -16.10
CA GLY A 180 7.86 -12.11 -16.29
C GLY A 180 7.69 -12.98 -15.06
N ALA A 181 7.89 -14.29 -15.24
CA ALA A 181 7.83 -15.25 -14.14
C ALA A 181 9.21 -15.56 -13.54
N ASN A 182 10.30 -14.97 -14.04
CA ASN A 182 11.65 -15.42 -13.77
C ASN A 182 12.41 -14.44 -12.90
N ILE A 183 12.89 -14.92 -11.75
CA ILE A 183 13.80 -14.17 -10.88
C ILE A 183 15.21 -14.72 -11.10
N THR A 184 16.13 -13.83 -11.41
CA THR A 184 17.53 -14.14 -11.61
C THR A 184 18.33 -13.69 -10.40
N PHE A 185 19.04 -14.65 -9.82
CA PHE A 185 19.93 -14.43 -8.69
C PHE A 185 21.38 -14.61 -9.13
N ARG A 186 22.27 -13.95 -8.41
CA ARG A 186 23.71 -14.20 -8.48
C ARG A 186 24.20 -14.64 -7.12
N SER A 187 25.05 -15.66 -7.11
CA SER A 187 25.74 -16.12 -5.90
C SER A 187 27.15 -16.53 -6.26
N SER A 188 28.15 -15.95 -5.59
CA SER A 188 29.58 -16.25 -5.82
C SER A 188 30.01 -16.18 -7.30
N GLY A 189 29.38 -15.28 -8.08
CA GLY A 189 29.64 -15.11 -9.52
C GLY A 189 28.80 -16.01 -10.44
N ALA A 190 28.20 -17.09 -9.93
CA ALA A 190 27.26 -17.91 -10.69
C ALA A 190 25.89 -17.22 -10.79
N ILE A 191 25.24 -17.34 -11.95
CA ILE A 191 23.91 -16.80 -12.21
C ILE A 191 22.96 -17.98 -12.35
N PHE A 192 21.82 -17.93 -11.67
CA PHE A 192 20.76 -18.91 -11.81
C PHE A 192 19.40 -18.24 -11.76
N THR A 193 18.43 -18.91 -12.36
CA THR A 193 17.08 -18.38 -12.52
C THR A 193 16.09 -19.36 -11.94
N ILE A 194 15.14 -18.83 -11.18
CA ILE A 194 13.99 -19.58 -10.68
C ILE A 194 12.71 -18.94 -11.21
N SER A 195 11.64 -19.73 -11.26
CA SER A 195 10.34 -19.22 -11.67
C SER A 195 9.40 -19.09 -10.48
N VAL A 196 8.73 -17.95 -10.37
CA VAL A 196 7.58 -17.78 -9.47
C VAL A 196 6.39 -18.59 -9.99
N LYS A 197 5.31 -18.64 -9.21
CA LYS A 197 4.08 -19.31 -9.64
C LYS A 197 3.46 -18.62 -10.87
N THR A 198 3.67 -19.21 -12.05
CA THR A 198 3.28 -18.63 -13.35
C THR A 198 1.79 -18.30 -13.45
N TYR A 199 0.92 -19.05 -12.77
CA TYR A 199 -0.52 -18.77 -12.77
C TYR A 199 -0.86 -17.39 -12.19
N CYS A 200 -0.11 -16.89 -11.20
CA CYS A 200 -0.30 -15.54 -10.66
C CYS A 200 0.18 -14.47 -11.66
N VAL A 201 1.25 -14.74 -12.41
CA VAL A 201 1.73 -13.85 -13.48
C VAL A 201 0.67 -13.74 -14.60
N ILE A 202 0.10 -14.89 -15.01
CA ILE A 202 -1.00 -14.91 -15.99
C ILE A 202 -2.21 -14.14 -15.47
N LEU A 203 -2.52 -14.30 -14.17
CA LEU A 203 -3.64 -13.60 -13.54
C LEU A 203 -3.48 -12.07 -13.63
N HIS A 204 -2.29 -11.52 -13.32
CA HIS A 204 -1.98 -10.09 -13.50
C HIS A 204 -2.19 -9.62 -14.95
N LYS A 205 -1.79 -10.42 -15.94
CA LYS A 205 -1.96 -10.09 -17.37
C LYS A 205 -3.44 -10.05 -17.76
N LEU A 206 -4.24 -11.01 -17.29
CA LEU A 206 -5.69 -11.01 -17.52
C LEU A 206 -6.37 -9.77 -16.91
N PHE A 207 -5.88 -9.28 -15.76
CA PHE A 207 -6.42 -8.07 -15.14
C PHE A 207 -6.00 -6.78 -15.84
N ALA A 208 -4.79 -6.71 -16.37
CA ALA A 208 -4.39 -5.60 -17.23
C ALA A 208 -5.31 -5.49 -18.46
N GLU A 209 -5.77 -6.62 -18.98
CA GLU A 209 -6.71 -6.70 -20.11
C GLU A 209 -8.19 -6.64 -19.70
N ASN A 210 -8.51 -6.42 -18.41
CA ASN A 210 -9.87 -6.40 -17.86
C ASN A 210 -10.68 -7.71 -18.12
N GLN A 211 -10.00 -8.85 -18.24
CA GLN A 211 -10.59 -10.16 -18.57
C GLN A 211 -10.95 -10.98 -17.31
N TRP A 212 -11.83 -10.44 -16.48
CA TRP A 212 -12.21 -11.04 -15.19
C TRP A 212 -12.81 -12.44 -15.29
N GLU A 213 -13.67 -12.68 -16.28
CA GLU A 213 -14.27 -14.00 -16.52
C GLU A 213 -13.24 -15.09 -16.82
N ARG A 214 -12.17 -14.73 -17.55
CA ARG A 214 -11.07 -15.66 -17.83
C ARG A 214 -10.22 -15.90 -16.58
N ALA A 215 -10.00 -14.86 -15.78
CA ALA A 215 -9.32 -14.97 -14.50
C ALA A 215 -10.07 -15.92 -13.53
N LEU A 216 -11.40 -15.81 -13.44
CA LEU A 216 -12.23 -16.73 -12.66
C LEU A 216 -12.13 -18.18 -13.15
N LYS A 217 -12.22 -18.39 -14.47
CA LYS A 217 -12.06 -19.73 -15.07
C LYS A 217 -10.69 -20.34 -14.75
N LEU A 218 -9.63 -19.53 -14.79
CA LEU A 218 -8.30 -19.96 -14.40
C LEU A 218 -8.25 -20.40 -12.93
N CYS A 219 -8.86 -19.62 -12.02
CA CYS A 219 -8.90 -19.95 -10.60
C CYS A 219 -9.68 -21.24 -10.32
N ARG A 220 -10.84 -21.41 -10.95
CA ARG A 220 -11.66 -22.63 -10.85
C ARG A 220 -10.93 -23.87 -11.38
N LEU A 221 -10.15 -23.73 -12.46
CA LEU A 221 -9.37 -24.82 -13.04
C LEU A 221 -8.17 -25.21 -12.18
N ALA A 222 -7.42 -24.22 -11.67
CA ALA A 222 -6.21 -24.47 -10.90
C ALA A 222 -6.48 -24.92 -9.46
N GLN A 223 -7.65 -24.58 -8.90
CA GLN A 223 -8.07 -24.89 -7.52
C GLN A 223 -6.99 -24.58 -6.47
N ASN A 224 -6.29 -23.47 -6.66
CA ASN A 224 -5.15 -23.09 -5.82
C ASN A 224 -5.52 -21.92 -4.90
N HIS A 225 -5.28 -22.09 -3.60
CA HIS A 225 -5.61 -21.09 -2.59
C HIS A 225 -4.89 -19.74 -2.79
N LEU A 226 -3.60 -19.77 -3.15
CA LEU A 226 -2.83 -18.56 -3.45
C LEU A 226 -3.48 -17.77 -4.57
N LEU A 227 -3.87 -18.46 -5.64
CA LEU A 227 -4.45 -17.85 -6.82
C LEU A 227 -5.81 -17.23 -6.50
N TRP A 228 -6.65 -17.91 -5.72
CA TRP A 228 -7.92 -17.36 -5.22
C TRP A 228 -7.71 -16.14 -4.32
N ALA A 229 -6.76 -16.18 -3.39
CA ALA A 229 -6.46 -15.04 -2.53
C ALA A 229 -5.94 -13.84 -3.34
N THR A 230 -5.11 -14.11 -4.36
CA THR A 230 -4.60 -13.07 -5.26
C THR A 230 -5.74 -12.45 -6.08
N LEU A 231 -6.67 -13.26 -6.61
CA LEU A 231 -7.88 -12.78 -7.28
C LEU A 231 -8.75 -11.96 -6.33
N ALA A 232 -8.93 -12.39 -5.09
CA ALA A 232 -9.75 -11.69 -4.10
C ALA A 232 -9.22 -10.28 -3.80
N ALA A 233 -7.91 -10.15 -3.60
CA ALA A 233 -7.24 -8.86 -3.38
C ALA A 233 -7.46 -7.90 -4.56
N MET A 234 -7.19 -8.37 -5.77
CA MET A 234 -7.28 -7.52 -6.97
C MET A 234 -8.74 -7.17 -7.32
N ALA A 235 -9.66 -8.11 -7.17
CA ALA A 235 -11.10 -7.89 -7.39
C ALA A 235 -11.69 -6.90 -6.37
N SER A 236 -11.31 -7.01 -5.09
CA SER A 236 -11.78 -6.09 -4.04
C SER A 236 -11.33 -4.65 -4.32
N LYS A 237 -10.04 -4.46 -4.65
CA LYS A 237 -9.46 -3.15 -4.94
C LYS A 237 -10.16 -2.45 -6.12
N ARG A 238 -10.58 -3.21 -7.13
CA ARG A 238 -11.28 -2.72 -8.34
C ARG A 238 -12.80 -2.78 -8.26
N ASN A 239 -13.36 -2.95 -7.05
CA ASN A 239 -14.80 -2.98 -6.79
C ASN A 239 -15.58 -4.06 -7.57
N GLN A 240 -14.95 -5.19 -7.90
CA GLN A 240 -15.60 -6.35 -8.52
C GLN A 240 -16.23 -7.23 -7.45
N LEU A 241 -17.34 -6.79 -6.84
CA LEU A 241 -17.91 -7.38 -5.63
C LEU A 241 -18.37 -8.84 -5.80
N GLU A 242 -18.88 -9.22 -6.97
CA GLU A 242 -19.31 -10.61 -7.24
C GLU A 242 -18.13 -11.58 -7.28
N ILE A 243 -17.09 -11.17 -8.01
CA ILE A 243 -15.86 -11.94 -8.17
C ILE A 243 -15.10 -12.04 -6.84
N SER A 244 -15.05 -10.92 -6.12
CA SER A 244 -14.42 -10.85 -4.81
C SER A 244 -15.11 -11.77 -3.80
N GLU A 245 -16.45 -11.84 -3.79
CA GLU A 245 -17.18 -12.75 -2.91
C GLU A 245 -16.85 -14.22 -3.19
N GLU A 246 -16.87 -14.64 -4.47
CA GLU A 246 -16.51 -16.01 -4.84
C GLU A 246 -15.05 -16.32 -4.45
N ALA A 247 -14.14 -15.37 -4.70
CA ALA A 247 -12.73 -15.55 -4.41
C ALA A 247 -12.42 -15.59 -2.90
N PHE A 248 -13.08 -14.76 -2.09
CA PHE A 248 -12.95 -14.83 -0.63
C PHE A 248 -13.59 -16.11 -0.06
N SER A 249 -14.70 -16.57 -0.64
CA SER A 249 -15.31 -17.86 -0.27
C SER A 249 -14.35 -19.02 -0.54
N ALA A 250 -13.74 -19.05 -1.73
CA ALA A 250 -12.73 -20.05 -2.09
C ALA A 250 -11.44 -19.94 -1.24
N SER A 251 -11.13 -18.74 -0.74
CA SER A 251 -10.00 -18.47 0.17
C SER A 251 -10.36 -18.62 1.65
N LEU A 252 -11.55 -19.16 1.98
CA LEU A 252 -12.03 -19.39 3.35
C LEU A 252 -12.03 -18.13 4.23
N GLN A 253 -12.20 -16.94 3.64
CA GLN A 253 -12.28 -15.67 4.34
C GLN A 253 -13.75 -15.32 4.66
N ILE A 254 -14.36 -16.10 5.55
CA ILE A 254 -15.82 -16.04 5.83
C ILE A 254 -16.25 -14.66 6.32
N ASP A 255 -15.45 -14.00 7.16
CA ASP A 255 -15.77 -12.67 7.68
C ASP A 255 -15.88 -11.62 6.56
N LYS A 256 -15.00 -11.72 5.55
CA LYS A 256 -15.01 -10.84 4.37
C LYS A 256 -16.19 -11.13 3.47
N VAL A 257 -16.57 -12.40 3.31
CA VAL A 257 -17.78 -12.79 2.55
C VAL A 257 -19.03 -12.22 3.22
N ASN A 258 -19.14 -12.35 4.55
CA ASN A 258 -20.25 -11.78 5.31
C ASN A 258 -20.32 -10.26 5.16
N TYR A 259 -19.18 -9.58 5.22
CA TYR A 259 -19.12 -8.13 5.07
C TYR A 259 -19.44 -7.68 3.64
N LEU A 260 -18.98 -8.40 2.61
CA LEU A 260 -19.38 -8.13 1.23
C LEU A 260 -20.89 -8.31 1.02
N ASN A 261 -21.49 -9.32 1.64
CA ASN A 261 -22.93 -9.53 1.59
C ASN A 261 -23.70 -8.40 2.30
N TYR A 262 -23.16 -7.89 3.40
CA TYR A 262 -23.69 -6.66 4.02
C TYR A 262 -23.60 -5.46 3.07
N ILE A 263 -22.45 -5.23 2.41
CA ILE A 263 -22.30 -4.14 1.44
C ILE A 263 -23.32 -4.28 0.30
N LYS A 264 -23.49 -5.49 -0.25
CA LYS A 264 -24.48 -5.77 -1.31
C LYS A 264 -25.93 -5.57 -0.88
N SER A 265 -26.22 -5.68 0.42
CA SER A 265 -27.57 -5.41 0.95
C SER A 265 -27.91 -3.90 0.99
N LEU A 266 -26.89 -3.04 0.94
CA LEU A 266 -27.06 -1.59 0.92
C LEU A 266 -27.43 -1.11 -0.50
N PRO A 267 -28.18 0.00 -0.64
CA PRO A 267 -28.46 0.57 -1.94
C PRO A 267 -27.14 0.99 -2.63
N ALA A 268 -26.90 0.52 -3.86
CA ALA A 268 -25.61 0.71 -4.54
C ALA A 268 -25.19 2.19 -4.72
N SER A 269 -26.14 3.11 -4.81
CA SER A 269 -25.90 4.56 -4.93
C SER A 269 -25.88 5.31 -3.59
N SER A 270 -26.06 4.60 -2.46
CA SER A 270 -26.05 5.23 -1.14
C SER A 270 -24.62 5.66 -0.74
N PRO A 271 -24.47 6.79 -0.04
CA PRO A 271 -23.20 7.17 0.58
C PRO A 271 -22.66 6.10 1.52
N GLU A 272 -23.54 5.36 2.20
CA GLU A 272 -23.19 4.25 3.09
C GLU A 272 -22.52 3.12 2.32
N HIS A 273 -23.09 2.71 1.18
CA HIS A 273 -22.48 1.68 0.33
C HIS A 273 -21.07 2.10 -0.12
N MET A 274 -20.89 3.36 -0.55
CA MET A 274 -19.59 3.88 -0.98
C MET A 274 -18.58 3.93 0.19
N ALA A 275 -19.03 4.31 1.38
CA ALA A 275 -18.20 4.35 2.58
C ALA A 275 -17.79 2.93 3.03
N GLU A 276 -18.73 2.00 3.16
CA GLU A 276 -18.45 0.61 3.57
C GLU A 276 -17.57 -0.12 2.54
N ASN A 277 -17.75 0.13 1.25
CA ASN A 277 -16.84 -0.39 0.22
C ASN A 277 -15.42 0.21 0.33
N SER A 278 -15.29 1.48 0.73
CA SER A 278 -13.97 2.08 0.99
C SER A 278 -13.29 1.45 2.20
N ILE A 279 -14.05 1.10 3.23
CA ILE A 279 -13.58 0.38 4.42
C ILE A 279 -13.09 -1.02 4.06
N MET A 280 -13.83 -1.75 3.22
CA MET A 280 -13.42 -3.08 2.73
C MET A 280 -12.02 -3.05 2.09
N ASN A 281 -11.67 -1.94 1.44
CA ASN A 281 -10.38 -1.72 0.80
C ASN A 281 -9.35 -1.00 1.70
N GLY A 282 -9.63 -0.87 3.00
CA GLY A 282 -8.75 -0.23 3.98
C GLY A 282 -8.66 1.31 3.90
N ARG A 283 -9.50 1.95 3.07
CA ARG A 283 -9.50 3.41 2.84
C ARG A 283 -10.40 4.13 3.85
N ILE A 284 -9.98 4.09 5.12
CA ILE A 284 -10.74 4.64 6.27
C ILE A 284 -10.99 6.14 6.12
N GLN A 285 -9.98 6.90 5.66
CA GLN A 285 -10.10 8.35 5.49
C GLN A 285 -11.10 8.72 4.38
N GLU A 286 -11.10 7.98 3.27
CA GLU A 286 -12.04 8.19 2.17
C GLU A 286 -13.49 7.93 2.61
N ALA A 287 -13.70 6.85 3.38
CA ALA A 287 -15.01 6.53 3.95
C ALA A 287 -15.55 7.67 4.84
N GLU A 288 -14.69 8.26 5.68
CA GLU A 288 -15.04 9.41 6.51
C GLU A 288 -15.47 10.61 5.65
N ILE A 289 -14.66 10.95 4.63
CA ILE A 289 -14.92 12.08 3.74
C ILE A 289 -16.25 11.89 2.99
N ILE A 290 -16.54 10.68 2.52
CA ILE A 290 -17.79 10.35 1.83
C ILE A 290 -19.01 10.63 2.73
N LEU A 291 -18.99 10.14 3.97
CA LEU A 291 -20.11 10.34 4.91
C LEU A 291 -20.28 11.81 5.27
N MET A 292 -19.17 12.51 5.54
CA MET A 292 -19.17 13.93 5.90
C MET A 292 -19.67 14.81 4.75
N HIS A 293 -19.21 14.59 3.53
CA HIS A 293 -19.64 15.35 2.35
C HIS A 293 -21.13 15.18 2.05
N ASN A 294 -21.67 13.98 2.29
CA ASN A 294 -23.09 13.68 2.09
C ASN A 294 -23.97 14.03 3.30
N LYS A 295 -23.44 14.77 4.29
CA LYS A 295 -24.16 15.22 5.49
C LYS A 295 -24.73 14.08 6.36
N ARG A 296 -24.15 12.89 6.27
CA ARG A 296 -24.47 11.72 7.10
C ARG A 296 -23.64 11.74 8.38
N ILE A 297 -23.84 12.80 9.18
CA ILE A 297 -23.01 13.09 10.36
C ILE A 297 -23.15 12.04 11.47
N PRO A 298 -24.37 11.57 11.85
CA PRO A 298 -24.50 10.51 12.84
C PRO A 298 -23.77 9.23 12.43
N GLU A 299 -23.84 8.87 11.15
CA GLU A 299 -23.14 7.70 10.61
C GLU A 299 -21.63 7.89 10.61
N ALA A 300 -21.13 9.09 10.27
CA ALA A 300 -19.71 9.42 10.36
C ALA A 300 -19.18 9.31 11.79
N ILE A 301 -19.94 9.77 12.79
CA ILE A 301 -19.56 9.67 14.21
C ILE A 301 -19.52 8.20 14.64
N ARG A 302 -20.58 7.43 14.34
CA ARG A 302 -20.62 5.97 14.63
C ARG A 302 -19.49 5.22 13.94
N PHE A 303 -19.15 5.60 12.71
CA PHE A 303 -18.02 5.05 11.98
C PHE A 303 -16.69 5.34 12.69
N CYS A 304 -16.43 6.59 13.09
CA CYS A 304 -15.23 6.94 13.84
C CYS A 304 -15.11 6.19 15.17
N MET A 305 -16.23 5.99 15.88
CA MET A 305 -16.28 5.16 17.10
C MET A 305 -15.94 3.69 16.80
N ARG A 306 -16.56 3.10 15.77
CA ARG A 306 -16.29 1.71 15.33
C ARG A 306 -14.82 1.49 14.95
N MET A 307 -14.17 2.51 14.40
CA MET A 307 -12.74 2.48 14.04
C MET A 307 -11.81 2.91 15.18
N HIS A 308 -12.32 3.09 16.40
CA HIS A 308 -11.59 3.57 17.58
C HIS A 308 -10.87 4.92 17.38
N ARG A 309 -11.35 5.75 16.46
CA ARG A 309 -10.86 7.12 16.21
C ARG A 309 -11.61 8.11 17.09
N TRP A 310 -11.52 7.92 18.40
CA TRP A 310 -12.30 8.65 19.41
C TRP A 310 -12.16 10.17 19.31
N ASN A 311 -10.94 10.67 19.18
CA ASN A 311 -10.67 12.12 19.12
C ASN A 311 -11.33 12.74 17.88
N LYS A 312 -11.35 12.01 16.76
CA LYS A 312 -12.01 12.45 15.54
C LYS A 312 -13.53 12.39 15.68
N ALA A 313 -14.06 11.34 16.32
CA ALA A 313 -15.49 11.23 16.60
C ALA A 313 -15.99 12.43 17.44
N LEU A 314 -15.24 12.80 18.48
CA LEU A 314 -15.56 13.94 19.34
C LEU A 314 -15.46 15.27 18.58
N GLU A 315 -14.41 15.47 17.78
CA GLU A 315 -14.25 16.67 16.94
C GLU A 315 -15.46 16.87 16.01
N VAL A 316 -15.88 15.81 15.32
CA VAL A 316 -17.04 15.84 14.42
C VAL A 316 -18.33 16.08 15.21
N ALA A 317 -18.53 15.40 16.33
CA ALA A 317 -19.70 15.55 17.19
C ALA A 317 -19.85 16.99 17.71
N LEU A 318 -18.78 17.60 18.22
CA LEU A 318 -18.78 18.98 18.72
C LEU A 318 -19.01 20.00 17.60
N LYS A 319 -18.37 19.82 16.45
CA LYS A 319 -18.49 20.74 15.31
C LYS A 319 -19.91 20.81 14.77
N HIS A 320 -20.64 19.70 14.82
CA HIS A 320 -22.00 19.59 14.30
C HIS A 320 -23.08 19.57 15.39
N GLY A 321 -22.69 19.55 16.68
CA GLY A 321 -23.61 19.52 17.82
C GLY A 321 -24.51 18.28 17.85
N THR A 322 -23.99 17.12 17.43
CA THR A 322 -24.75 15.87 17.28
C THR A 322 -24.05 14.73 18.02
N ASP A 323 -24.82 13.89 18.74
CA ASP A 323 -24.35 12.66 19.39
C ASP A 323 -23.11 12.81 20.32
N VAL A 324 -22.89 13.99 20.92
CA VAL A 324 -21.74 14.22 21.83
C VAL A 324 -21.83 13.32 23.07
N GLU A 325 -23.00 13.23 23.70
CA GLU A 325 -23.23 12.36 24.87
C GLU A 325 -22.99 10.89 24.52
N LEU A 326 -23.43 10.45 23.34
CA LEU A 326 -23.21 9.09 22.87
C LEU A 326 -21.72 8.77 22.74
N VAL A 327 -20.92 9.70 22.20
CA VAL A 327 -19.46 9.52 22.08
C VAL A 327 -18.79 9.37 23.44
N LEU A 328 -19.20 10.17 24.43
CA LEU A 328 -18.68 10.08 25.80
C LEU A 328 -19.09 8.77 26.46
N GLU A 329 -20.36 8.37 26.35
CA GLU A 329 -20.87 7.13 26.92
C GLU A 329 -20.16 5.89 26.34
N GLU A 330 -20.03 5.82 25.01
CA GLU A 330 -19.37 4.70 24.34
C GLU A 330 -17.87 4.66 24.64
N ARG A 331 -17.20 5.81 24.78
CA ARG A 331 -15.80 5.85 25.21
C ARG A 331 -15.64 5.36 26.65
N ARG A 332 -16.56 5.74 27.55
CA ARG A 332 -16.56 5.26 28.94
C ARG A 332 -16.74 3.75 29.00
N LYS A 333 -17.70 3.20 28.24
CA LYS A 333 -17.90 1.74 28.12
C LYS A 333 -16.63 1.04 27.59
N TYR A 334 -16.00 1.62 26.57
CA TYR A 334 -14.75 1.10 26.01
C TYR A 334 -13.60 1.08 27.03
N LEU A 335 -13.42 2.15 27.79
CA LEU A 335 -12.38 2.23 28.82
C LEU A 335 -12.66 1.31 30.02
N GLN A 336 -13.92 1.20 30.45
CA GLN A 336 -14.34 0.26 31.48
C GLN A 336 -14.07 -1.19 31.07
N ALA A 337 -14.34 -1.56 29.81
CA ALA A 337 -14.04 -2.88 29.29
C ALA A 337 -12.53 -3.20 29.24
N LEU A 338 -11.68 -2.17 29.21
CA LEU A 338 -10.22 -2.28 29.25
C LEU A 338 -9.63 -2.10 30.64
N GLU A 339 -10.47 -1.89 31.67
CA GLU A 339 -10.05 -1.58 33.05
C GLU A 339 -9.08 -0.38 33.11
N ARG A 340 -9.37 0.66 32.31
CA ARG A 340 -8.58 1.90 32.25
C ARG A 340 -9.42 3.11 32.61
N GLU A 341 -8.77 4.11 33.18
CA GLU A 341 -9.38 5.42 33.42
C GLU A 341 -9.18 6.35 32.22
N GLU A 342 -10.03 7.37 32.12
CA GLU A 342 -9.89 8.39 31.08
C GLU A 342 -8.63 9.22 31.33
N ASN A 343 -7.81 9.36 30.29
CA ASN A 343 -6.54 10.09 30.35
C ASN A 343 -6.52 11.30 29.39
N ASP A 344 -7.53 11.44 28.54
CA ASP A 344 -7.59 12.51 27.57
C ASP A 344 -8.27 13.74 28.16
N ALA A 345 -7.53 14.85 28.23
CA ALA A 345 -7.96 16.10 28.81
C ALA A 345 -9.22 16.68 28.13
N GLN A 346 -9.43 16.42 26.84
CA GLN A 346 -10.64 16.91 26.15
C GLN A 346 -11.88 16.19 26.65
N PHE A 347 -11.79 14.88 26.88
CA PHE A 347 -12.90 14.07 27.34
C PHE A 347 -13.25 14.36 28.79
N LEU A 348 -12.25 14.48 29.66
CA LEU A 348 -12.44 14.86 31.07
C LEU A 348 -13.13 16.22 31.22
N ALA A 349 -12.66 17.24 30.48
CA ALA A 349 -13.24 18.59 30.55
C ALA A 349 -14.69 18.67 30.04
N LEU A 350 -15.09 17.73 29.19
CA LEU A 350 -16.46 17.63 28.68
C LEU A 350 -17.37 16.83 29.61
N GLU A 351 -16.86 15.79 30.25
CA GLU A 351 -17.59 15.06 31.29
C GLU A 351 -17.90 15.97 32.49
N GLU A 352 -16.92 16.74 32.99
CA GLU A 352 -17.12 17.71 34.08
C GLU A 352 -18.13 18.83 33.76
N ARG A 353 -18.42 19.05 32.47
CA ARG A 353 -19.34 20.10 32.01
C ARG A 353 -20.77 19.59 31.80
N LEU A 354 -20.94 18.27 31.76
CA LEU A 354 -22.20 17.57 31.58
C LEU A 354 -22.73 16.99 32.90
N GLU A 355 -21.86 16.80 33.90
CA GLU A 355 -22.23 16.70 35.33
C GLU A 355 -22.64 18.06 35.92
#